data_AF-A0A924TCV9-F1
#
_entry.id   AF-A0A924TCV9-F1
#
_cell.length_a   1.000
_cell.length_b   1.000
_cell.length_c   1.000
_cell.angle_alpha   90.00
_cell.angle_beta   90.00
_cell.angle_gamma   90.00
#
_symmetry.space_group_name_H-M   'P 1'
#
loop_
_entity.id
_entity.type
_entity.pdbx_description
1 polymer ?
#
loop_
_entity_poly.entity_id
_entity_poly.type
_entity_poly.pdbx_seq_one_letter_code
_entity_poly.pdbx_strand_id
1 'polypeptide(L)' 'VHENARQTWGHSMLVNPWGEIETLQMQGPGVVLGEVTMARLLADRQRLPALSHRHRAL' A
#
# COMPACT_ATOMS: atom_id res chain seq x y z
N VAL A 1 1.83 -7.26 26.57
CA VAL A 1 3.20 -6.76 26.32
C VAL A 1 4.08 -7.99 26.21
N HIS A 2 4.87 -8.12 25.14
CA HIS A 2 5.74 -9.29 25.00
C HIS A 2 6.77 -9.34 26.15
N GLU A 3 7.13 -10.54 26.61
CA GLU A 3 8.05 -10.76 27.74
C GLU A 3 9.43 -10.11 27.57
N ASN A 4 9.80 -9.77 26.33
CA ASN A 4 11.04 -9.10 25.96
C ASN A 4 10.91 -7.58 25.78
N ALA A 5 9.86 -6.94 26.31
CA ALA A 5 9.54 -5.51 26.14
C ALA A 5 9.38 -5.04 24.69
N ARG A 6 9.29 -5.98 23.73
CA ARG A 6 9.08 -5.65 22.33
C ARG A 6 7.70 -5.04 22.13
N GLN A 7 7.67 -3.91 21.45
CA GLN A 7 6.46 -3.28 20.96
C GLN A 7 6.49 -3.23 19.42
N THR A 8 5.34 -3.46 18.80
CA THR A 8 5.14 -3.28 17.35
C THR A 8 4.36 -1.99 17.11
N TRP A 9 4.68 -1.29 16.02
CA TRP A 9 4.08 0.01 15.69
C TRP A 9 2.62 -0.05 15.23
N GLY A 10 2.17 -1.21 14.72
CA GLY A 10 0.88 -1.34 14.04
C GLY A 10 0.96 -0.81 12.61
N HIS A 11 0.02 0.05 12.21
CA HIS A 11 -0.05 0.72 10.90
C HIS A 11 -0.17 -0.21 9.69
N SER A 12 -0.83 -1.36 9.84
CA SER A 12 -1.29 -2.11 8.67
C SER A 12 -2.19 -1.21 7.84
N MET A 13 -2.03 -1.20 6.51
CA MET A 13 -2.75 -0.26 5.65
C MET A 13 -2.97 -0.80 4.23
N LEU A 14 -4.01 -0.27 3.58
CA LEU A 14 -4.25 -0.35 2.15
C LEU A 14 -3.93 1.01 1.54
N VAL A 15 -3.10 1.03 0.49
CA VAL A 15 -2.66 2.25 -0.19
C VAL A 15 -2.95 2.12 -1.68
N ASN A 16 -3.49 3.18 -2.28
CA ASN A 16 -3.82 3.20 -3.70
C ASN A 16 -2.58 3.53 -4.58
N PRO A 17 -2.70 3.41 -5.92
CA PRO A 17 -1.56 3.64 -6.84
C PRO A 17 -0.96 5.05 -6.81
N TRP A 18 -1.67 6.04 -6.25
CA TRP A 18 -1.20 7.41 -6.08
C TRP A 18 -0.57 7.68 -4.71
N GLY A 19 -0.52 6.66 -3.83
CA GLY A 19 0.06 6.76 -2.50
C GLY A 19 -0.91 7.21 -1.41
N GLU A 20 -2.21 7.31 -1.71
CA GLU A 20 -3.22 7.68 -0.72
C GLU A 20 -3.58 6.46 0.15
N ILE A 21 -3.71 6.67 1.46
CA ILE A 21 -4.06 5.63 2.42
C ILE A 21 -5.59 5.47 2.44
N GLU A 22 -6.08 4.38 1.87
CA GLU A 22 -7.52 4.07 1.76
C GLU A 22 -8.07 3.52 3.08
N THR A 23 -7.26 2.76 3.82
CA THR A 23 -7.65 2.20 5.12
C THR A 23 -6.41 1.93 5.96
N LEU A 24 -6.49 2.17 7.28
CA LEU A 24 -5.35 2.11 8.20
C LEU A 24 -5.78 1.59 9.57
N GLN A 25 -5.09 0.57 10.06
CA GLN A 25 -5.15 0.15 11.45
C GLN A 25 -3.95 0.72 12.20
N MET A 26 -4.17 1.79 12.96
CA MET A 26 -3.10 2.48 13.70
C MET A 26 -2.41 1.54 14.71
N GLN A 27 -3.18 0.89 15.58
CA GLN A 27 -2.67 0.08 16.69
C GLN A 27 -3.65 -1.03 17.06
N GLY A 28 -3.18 -2.00 17.86
CA GLY A 28 -4.01 -3.10 18.38
C GLY A 28 -4.37 -4.16 17.34
N PRO A 29 -4.95 -5.29 17.77
CA PRO A 29 -5.40 -6.36 16.87
C PRO A 29 -6.51 -5.86 15.94
N GLY A 30 -6.45 -6.23 14.66
CA GLY A 30 -7.46 -5.84 13.68
C GLY A 30 -7.14 -6.34 12.28
N VAL A 31 -8.09 -6.15 11.37
CA VAL A 31 -7.95 -6.45 9.94
C VAL A 31 -8.22 -5.18 9.15
N VAL A 32 -7.35 -4.90 8.19
CA VAL A 32 -7.55 -3.86 7.18
C VAL A 32 -8.12 -4.51 5.93
N LEU A 33 -9.23 -3.98 5.43
CA LEU A 33 -9.92 -4.47 4.24
C LEU A 33 -10.17 -3.30 3.29
N GLY A 34 -10.12 -3.56 1.99
CA GLY A 34 -10.60 -2.64 0.97
C GLY A 34 -10.63 -3.29 -0.40
N GLU A 35 -11.13 -2.55 -1.38
CA GLU A 35 -11.35 -3.07 -2.73
C GLU A 35 -10.19 -2.74 -3.66
N VAL A 36 -9.75 -3.76 -4.42
CA VAL A 36 -8.74 -3.59 -5.46
C VAL A 36 -9.36 -4.02 -6.78
N THR A 37 -9.45 -3.08 -7.72
CA THR A 37 -9.95 -3.36 -9.06
C THR A 37 -8.84 -3.26 -10.10
N MET A 38 -8.79 -4.23 -10.99
CA MET A 38 -7.80 -4.22 -12.08
C MET A 38 -8.05 -3.06 -13.05
N ALA A 39 -9.32 -2.66 -13.24
CA ALA A 39 -9.69 -1.52 -14.07
C ALA A 39 -9.05 -0.22 -13.59
N ARG A 40 -9.08 0.07 -12.27
CA ARG A 40 -8.45 1.26 -11.70
C ARG A 40 -6.94 1.24 -11.90
N LEU A 41 -6.30 0.12 -11.61
CA LEU A 41 -4.85 -0.04 -11.76
C LEU A 41 -4.40 0.18 -13.21
N LEU A 42 -5.15 -0.36 -14.18
CA LEU A 42 -4.87 -0.18 -15.60
C LEU A 42 -5.05 1.29 -16.03
N ALA A 43 -6.12 1.95 -15.60
CA ALA A 43 -6.35 3.36 -15.89
C ALA A 43 -5.22 4.25 -15.34
N ASP A 44 -4.77 4.01 -14.11
CA ASP A 44 -3.68 4.78 -13.50
C ASP A 44 -2.34 4.55 -14.22
N ARG A 45 -2.04 3.30 -14.62
CA ARG A 45 -0.83 2.98 -15.42
C ARG A 45 -0.86 3.57 -16.83
N GLN A 46 -2.04 3.75 -17.43
CA GLN A 46 -2.17 4.44 -18.72
C GLN A 46 -1.90 5.94 -18.57
N ARG A 47 -2.36 6.55 -17.47
CA ARG A 47 -2.10 7.98 -17.17
C ARG A 47 -0.63 8.24 -16.86
N LEU A 48 0.03 7.35 -16.14
CA LEU A 48 1.45 7.45 -15.79
C LEU A 48 2.19 6.14 -16.17
N PRO A 49 2.64 5.99 -17.43
CA PRO A 49 3.30 4.78 -17.91
C PRO A 49 4.78 4.70 -17.51
N ALA A 50 5.06 4.87 -16.21
CA ALA A 50 6.42 4.98 -15.67
C ALA A 50 7.32 3.79 -16.04
N LEU A 51 6.77 2.58 -16.08
CA LEU A 51 7.52 1.38 -16.45
C LEU A 51 7.95 1.36 -17.93
N SER A 52 7.17 1.96 -18.83
CA SER A 52 7.52 2.05 -20.26
C SER A 52 8.62 3.08 -20.52
N HIS A 53 8.73 4.12 -19.69
CA HIS A 53 9.77 5.13 -19.79
C HIS A 53 11.04 4.76 -19.02
N ARG A 54 11.09 3.56 -18.39
CA ARG A 54 12.23 3.13 -17.60
C ARG A 54 13.43 2.86 -18.51
N HIS A 55 14.40 3.77 -18.51
CA HIS A 55 15.74 3.49 -19.03
C HIS A 55 16.47 2.57 -18.03
N ARG A 56 16.81 1.36 -18.48
CA ARG A 56 17.76 0.51 -17.75
C ARG A 56 19.17 0.94 -18.18
N ALA A 57 19.96 1.48 -17.25
CA ALA A 57 21.40 1.60 -17.45
C ALA A 57 21.98 0.18 -17.51
N LEU A 58 22.83 -0.07 -18.50
CA LEU A 58 23.65 -1.28 -18.62
C LEU A 58 24.88 -1.17 -17.73
#